data_AF-A0A916XI27-F1
#
_entry.id   AF-A0A916XI27-F1
#
_cell.length_a   1.000
_cell.length_b   1.000
_cell.length_c   1.000
_cell.angle_alpha   90.00
_cell.angle_beta   90.00
_cell.angle_gamma   90.00
#
_symmetry.space_group_name_H-M   'P 1'
#
loop_
_entity.id
_entity.type
_entity.pdbx_description
1 polymer ?
#
loop_
_entity_poly.entity_id
_entity_poly.type
_entity_poly.pdbx_seq_one_letter_code
_entity_poly.pdbx_strand_id
1 'polypeptide(L)'
;MILNEIQKQEIADYVKSVTRYRETYNEVYDHVLSALEQEAQDSFHLSLAEEVINTDFGGLKQILEEEENTRQGLYGSFSRMLKQEMLNTFRFPAVLHNLSLLSLGLMFYFGEANSEAIVSMTIIGTLIALLIPLLLFVYKSYIRDRRQAKPSISNYALRYNALFGLNTATCVFYLCFAWDAMIALEPGILVAIMWTAYFFSSIFLRAFMKMYNSALKLKLR
;
A
#
# COMPACT_ATOMS: atom_id res chain seq x y z
N MET A 1 18.57 -24.11 27.66
CA MET A 1 19.98 -23.65 27.53
C MET A 1 19.98 -22.13 27.42
N ILE A 2 20.93 -21.40 28.03
CA ILE A 2 21.02 -19.94 27.82
C ILE A 2 21.90 -19.67 26.60
N LEU A 3 21.31 -19.18 25.51
CA LEU A 3 22.04 -18.80 24.29
C LEU A 3 22.88 -17.56 24.54
N ASN A 4 24.15 -17.60 24.13
CA ASN A 4 25.02 -16.42 24.16
C ASN A 4 24.71 -15.49 22.97
N GLU A 5 25.20 -14.25 23.03
CA GLU A 5 24.90 -13.24 21.98
C GLU A 5 25.48 -13.60 20.60
N ILE A 6 26.58 -14.37 20.55
CA ILE A 6 27.16 -14.83 19.28
C ILE A 6 26.24 -15.86 18.62
N GLN A 7 25.73 -16.82 19.39
CA GLN A 7 24.81 -17.86 18.92
C GLN A 7 23.49 -17.25 18.45
N LYS A 8 22.95 -16.29 19.20
CA LYS A 8 21.76 -15.53 18.76
C LYS A 8 22.01 -14.80 17.45
N GLN A 9 23.19 -14.22 17.28
CA GLN A 9 23.55 -13.54 16.03
C GLN A 9 23.68 -14.52 14.86
N GLU A 10 24.28 -15.70 15.06
CA GLU A 10 24.36 -16.75 14.03
C GLU A 10 22.97 -17.24 13.60
N ILE A 11 22.07 -17.48 14.56
CA ILE A 11 20.68 -17.83 14.29
C ILE A 11 19.99 -16.70 13.52
N ALA A 12 20.16 -15.45 13.96
CA ALA A 12 19.58 -14.28 13.31
C ALA A 12 20.02 -14.19 11.85
N ASP A 13 21.31 -14.36 11.56
CA ASP A 13 21.83 -14.30 10.19
C ASP A 13 21.33 -15.47 9.33
N TYR A 14 21.20 -16.67 9.91
CA TYR A 14 20.61 -17.82 9.22
C TYR A 14 19.13 -17.60 8.90
N VAL A 15 18.29 -17.24 9.89
CA VAL A 15 16.86 -16.95 9.70
C VAL A 15 16.66 -15.80 8.70
N LYS A 16 17.55 -14.81 8.74
CA LYS A 16 17.56 -13.70 7.79
C LYS A 16 17.85 -14.16 6.36
N SER A 17 18.63 -15.23 6.16
CA SER A 17 18.93 -15.76 4.84
C SER A 17 17.74 -16.53 4.21
N VAL A 18 16.89 -17.14 5.02
CA VAL A 18 15.78 -17.99 4.55
C VAL A 18 14.43 -17.26 4.45
N THR A 19 14.24 -16.17 5.19
CA THR A 19 13.00 -15.37 5.14
C THR A 19 13.14 -14.18 4.17
N ARG A 20 12.03 -13.66 3.63
CA ARG A 20 12.05 -12.44 2.82
C ARG A 20 11.55 -11.23 3.59
N TYR A 21 10.52 -11.42 4.41
CA TYR A 21 9.82 -10.33 5.07
C TYR A 21 10.17 -10.21 6.54
N ARG A 22 10.03 -8.99 7.07
CA ARG A 22 10.34 -8.70 8.47
C ARG A 22 9.41 -9.44 9.44
N GLU A 23 8.12 -9.51 9.10
CA GLU A 23 7.13 -10.20 9.94
C GLU A 23 7.47 -11.69 10.09
N THR A 24 7.72 -12.38 8.97
CA THR A 24 8.16 -13.78 8.96
C THR A 24 9.51 -13.99 9.62
N TYR A 25 10.47 -13.08 9.41
CA TYR A 25 11.76 -13.12 10.10
C TYR A 25 11.59 -13.09 11.62
N ASN A 26 10.79 -12.17 12.15
CA ASN A 26 10.58 -12.06 13.59
C ASN A 26 9.92 -13.33 14.15
N GLU A 27 8.90 -13.85 13.46
CA GLU A 27 8.17 -15.06 13.87
C GLU A 27 9.08 -16.30 13.90
N VAL A 28 9.80 -16.56 12.80
CA VAL A 28 10.71 -17.71 12.72
C VAL A 28 11.86 -17.55 13.73
N TYR A 29 12.41 -16.35 13.88
CA TYR A 29 13.50 -16.11 14.81
C TYR A 29 13.08 -16.32 16.26
N ASP A 30 11.96 -15.73 16.69
CA ASP A 30 11.45 -15.85 18.05
C ASP A 30 11.08 -17.31 18.38
N HIS A 31 10.51 -18.05 17.41
CA HIS A 31 10.20 -19.46 17.57
C HIS A 31 11.46 -20.33 17.69
N VAL A 32 12.45 -20.14 16.81
CA VAL A 32 13.72 -20.89 16.86
C VAL A 32 14.45 -20.65 18.17
N LEU A 33 14.51 -19.41 18.65
CA LEU A 33 15.09 -19.12 19.97
C LEU A 33 14.34 -19.85 21.08
N SER A 34 13.00 -19.81 21.06
CA SER A 34 12.17 -20.45 22.07
C SER A 34 12.33 -21.98 22.07
N ALA A 35 12.40 -22.60 20.89
CA ALA A 35 12.61 -24.03 20.73
C ALA A 35 13.98 -24.46 21.26
N LEU A 36 15.05 -23.77 20.87
CA LEU A 36 16.42 -24.06 21.32
C LEU A 36 16.63 -23.82 22.82
N GLU A 37 15.89 -22.87 23.42
CA GLU A 37 15.90 -22.67 24.87
C GLU A 37 15.28 -23.85 25.62
N GLN A 38 14.21 -24.45 25.06
CA GLN A 38 13.46 -25.57 25.63
C GLN A 38 14.17 -26.92 25.48
N GLU A 39 14.88 -27.16 24.37
CA GLU A 39 15.51 -28.46 24.08
C GLU A 39 16.71 -28.81 24.98
N ALA A 40 17.24 -27.83 25.73
CA ALA A 40 18.02 -27.91 26.99
C ALA A 40 19.10 -29.00 27.24
N GLN A 41 19.35 -29.96 26.35
CA GLN A 41 20.20 -31.14 26.63
C GLN A 41 21.50 -31.17 25.83
N ASP A 42 21.54 -30.62 24.62
CA ASP A 42 22.72 -30.70 23.75
C ASP A 42 23.50 -29.38 23.62
N SER A 43 24.79 -29.50 23.28
CA SER A 43 25.63 -28.35 22.94
C SER A 43 25.10 -27.67 21.69
N PHE A 44 25.00 -26.34 21.71
CA PHE A 44 24.53 -25.57 20.57
C PHE A 44 25.28 -25.89 19.27
N HIS A 45 24.52 -26.20 18.22
CA HIS A 45 24.98 -26.29 16.84
C HIS A 45 23.96 -25.59 15.93
N LEU A 46 24.43 -24.86 14.91
CA LEU A 46 23.54 -24.17 13.96
C LEU A 46 22.61 -25.14 13.21
N SER A 47 23.02 -26.40 13.06
CA SER A 47 22.18 -27.46 12.48
C SER A 47 20.90 -27.71 13.26
N LEU A 48 20.86 -27.44 14.58
CA LEU A 48 19.64 -27.53 15.38
C LEU A 48 18.64 -26.46 14.96
N ALA A 49 19.10 -25.24 14.63
CA ALA A 49 18.21 -24.20 14.11
C ALA A 49 17.64 -24.56 12.73
N GLU A 50 18.45 -25.21 11.88
CA GLU A 50 17.98 -25.77 10.60
C GLU A 50 16.97 -26.91 10.80
N GLU A 51 17.21 -27.79 11.78
CA GLU A 51 16.29 -28.87 12.14
C GLU A 51 14.94 -28.31 12.58
N VAL A 52 14.92 -27.38 13.54
CA VAL A 52 13.70 -26.70 14.00
C VAL A 52 12.96 -26.05 12.82
N ILE A 53 13.66 -25.38 11.91
CA ILE A 53 13.02 -24.78 10.72
C ILE A 53 12.42 -25.85 9.81
N ASN A 54 13.11 -26.96 9.61
CA ASN A 54 12.63 -28.04 8.74
C ASN A 54 11.45 -28.80 9.37
N THR A 55 11.45 -29.02 10.69
CA THR A 55 10.39 -29.73 11.40
C THR A 55 9.14 -28.87 11.60
N ASP A 56 9.33 -27.63 12.07
CA ASP A 56 8.22 -26.82 12.57
C ASP A 56 7.63 -25.91 11.50
N PHE A 57 8.46 -25.42 10.58
CA PHE A 57 8.05 -24.55 9.48
C PHE A 57 8.00 -25.28 8.12
N GLY A 58 8.32 -26.57 8.06
CA GLY A 58 8.35 -27.34 6.80
C GLY A 58 9.49 -26.95 5.86
N GLY A 59 10.51 -26.27 6.39
CA GLY A 59 11.69 -25.84 5.65
C GLY A 59 11.47 -24.63 4.73
N LEU A 60 12.51 -24.28 3.97
CA LEU A 60 12.54 -23.07 3.14
C LEU A 60 11.37 -22.97 2.16
N LYS A 61 10.98 -24.09 1.52
CA LYS A 61 9.92 -24.09 0.51
C LYS A 61 8.57 -23.69 1.11
N GLN A 62 8.25 -24.24 2.28
CA GLN A 62 6.99 -23.99 2.97
C GLN A 62 6.94 -22.55 3.51
N ILE A 63 8.04 -22.04 4.07
CA ILE A 63 8.16 -20.63 4.47
C ILE A 63 7.85 -19.69 3.31
N LEU A 64 8.44 -19.94 2.13
CA LEU A 64 8.19 -19.10 0.95
C LEU A 64 6.74 -19.19 0.45
N GLU A 65 6.12 -20.36 0.55
CA GLU A 65 4.72 -20.57 0.19
C GLU A 65 3.78 -19.82 1.15
N GLU A 66 4.06 -19.85 2.45
CA GLU A 66 3.30 -19.11 3.46
C GLU A 66 3.47 -17.60 3.35
N GLU A 67 4.68 -17.12 3.04
CA GLU A 67 4.92 -15.71 2.74
C GLU A 67 4.09 -15.24 1.53
N GLU A 68 4.02 -16.06 0.48
CA GLU A 68 3.22 -15.78 -0.71
C GLU A 68 1.72 -15.79 -0.40
N ASN A 69 1.23 -16.79 0.33
CA ASN A 69 -0.17 -16.88 0.75
C ASN A 69 -0.57 -15.68 1.62
N THR A 70 0.29 -15.32 2.57
CA THR A 70 0.08 -14.14 3.44
C THR A 70 0.07 -12.85 2.62
N ARG A 71 0.98 -12.72 1.66
CA ARG A 71 1.03 -11.57 0.75
C ARG A 71 -0.26 -11.44 -0.06
N GLN A 72 -0.76 -12.55 -0.62
CA GLN A 72 -2.02 -12.56 -1.39
C GLN A 72 -3.22 -12.24 -0.49
N GLY A 73 -3.29 -12.82 0.71
CA GLY A 73 -4.35 -12.53 1.69
C GLY A 73 -4.38 -11.06 2.11
N LEU A 74 -3.22 -10.47 2.43
CA LEU A 74 -3.10 -9.06 2.76
C LEU A 74 -3.48 -8.15 1.59
N TYR A 75 -3.07 -8.50 0.38
CA TYR A 75 -3.49 -7.76 -0.82
C TYR A 75 -5.02 -7.77 -0.99
N GLY A 76 -5.66 -8.93 -0.86
CA GLY A 76 -7.11 -9.07 -0.92
C GLY A 76 -7.82 -8.24 0.15
N SER A 77 -7.30 -8.29 1.39
CA SER A 77 -7.83 -7.53 2.53
C SER A 77 -7.74 -6.02 2.31
N PHE A 78 -6.59 -5.51 1.87
CA PHE A 78 -6.38 -4.08 1.61
C PHE A 78 -7.25 -3.59 0.45
N SER A 79 -7.35 -4.38 -0.62
CA SER A 79 -8.20 -4.04 -1.76
C SER A 79 -9.68 -4.01 -1.37
N ARG A 80 -10.11 -4.93 -0.51
CA ARG A 80 -11.47 -4.95 0.05
C ARG A 80 -11.72 -3.73 0.93
N MET A 81 -10.76 -3.38 1.80
CA MET A 81 -10.84 -2.20 2.65
C MET A 81 -10.91 -0.92 1.82
N LEU A 82 -10.09 -0.78 0.78
CA LEU A 82 -10.13 0.38 -0.13
C LEU A 82 -11.51 0.51 -0.78
N LYS A 83 -12.06 -0.58 -1.34
CA LYS A 83 -13.40 -0.59 -1.94
C LYS A 83 -14.48 -0.21 -0.93
N GLN A 84 -14.42 -0.77 0.27
CA GLN A 84 -15.36 -0.42 1.34
C GLN A 84 -15.26 1.05 1.73
N GLU A 85 -14.06 1.60 1.86
CA GLU A 85 -13.86 3.02 2.17
C GLU A 85 -14.36 3.94 1.05
N MET A 86 -14.19 3.56 -0.21
CA MET A 86 -14.78 4.28 -1.34
C MET A 86 -16.30 4.29 -1.26
N LEU A 87 -16.93 3.14 -1.03
CA LEU A 87 -18.39 3.03 -0.87
C LEU A 87 -18.89 3.82 0.35
N ASN A 88 -18.11 3.83 1.44
CA ASN A 88 -18.43 4.59 2.64
C ASN A 88 -18.44 6.11 2.40
N THR A 89 -17.78 6.62 1.35
CA THR A 89 -17.86 8.06 1.01
C THR A 89 -19.26 8.48 0.57
N PHE A 90 -20.10 7.55 0.11
CA PHE A 90 -21.49 7.82 -0.28
C PHE A 90 -22.48 7.68 0.89
N ARG A 91 -22.00 7.41 2.10
CA ARG A 91 -22.83 7.34 3.30
C ARG A 91 -22.78 8.66 4.08
N PHE A 92 -23.84 8.95 4.83
CA PHE A 92 -23.88 10.10 5.73
C PHE A 92 -22.86 9.93 6.88
N PRO A 93 -22.07 10.96 7.27
CA PRO A 93 -22.06 12.33 6.77
C PRO A 93 -21.08 12.59 5.61
N ALA A 94 -20.27 11.60 5.21
CA ALA A 94 -19.25 11.76 4.17
C ALA A 94 -19.82 12.19 2.81
N VAL A 95 -21.05 11.76 2.49
CA VAL A 95 -21.77 12.13 1.26
C VAL A 95 -21.90 13.65 1.08
N LEU A 96 -21.96 14.41 2.18
CA LEU A 96 -22.04 15.88 2.13
C LEU A 96 -20.81 16.49 1.45
N HIS A 97 -19.63 15.88 1.60
CA HIS A 97 -18.40 16.34 0.95
C HIS A 97 -18.41 16.03 -0.55
N ASN A 98 -19.02 14.91 -0.94
CA ASN A 98 -19.18 14.56 -2.35
C ASN A 98 -20.21 15.50 -3.01
N LEU A 99 -21.29 15.83 -2.30
CA LEU A 99 -22.29 16.79 -2.78
C LEU A 99 -21.71 18.20 -2.92
N SER A 100 -20.88 18.66 -1.98
CA SER A 100 -20.25 19.98 -2.08
C SER A 100 -19.25 20.05 -3.24
N LEU A 101 -18.47 19.00 -3.47
CA LEU A 101 -17.58 18.89 -4.64
C LEU A 101 -18.36 18.90 -5.96
N LEU A 102 -19.49 18.18 -6.02
CA LEU A 102 -20.35 18.15 -7.20
C LEU A 102 -21.00 19.52 -7.45
N SER A 103 -21.47 20.18 -6.39
CA SER A 103 -22.02 21.54 -6.47
C SER A 103 -20.98 22.54 -6.99
N LEU A 104 -19.73 22.46 -6.53
CA LEU A 104 -18.62 23.27 -7.05
C LEU A 104 -18.38 23.01 -8.53
N GLY A 105 -18.37 21.74 -8.95
CA GLY A 105 -18.24 21.38 -10.37
C GLY A 105 -19.35 21.99 -11.24
N LEU A 106 -20.60 21.95 -10.78
CA LEU A 106 -21.74 22.57 -11.48
C LEU A 106 -21.60 24.10 -11.55
N MET A 107 -21.16 24.75 -10.47
CA MET A 107 -20.92 26.19 -10.48
C MET A 107 -19.84 26.59 -11.49
N PHE A 108 -18.77 25.80 -11.62
CA PHE A 108 -17.74 26.06 -12.63
C PHE A 108 -18.24 25.81 -14.06
N TYR A 109 -19.11 24.81 -14.25
CA TYR A 109 -19.69 24.52 -15.56
C TYR A 109 -20.63 25.63 -16.04
N PHE A 110 -21.55 26.10 -15.19
CA PHE A 110 -22.54 27.13 -15.55
C PHE A 110 -22.03 28.56 -15.41
N GLY A 111 -20.95 28.78 -14.64
CA GLY A 111 -20.42 30.12 -14.37
C GLY A 111 -19.63 30.74 -15.51
N GLU A 112 -19.54 30.10 -16.68
CA GLU A 112 -18.78 30.55 -17.86
C GLU A 112 -17.33 31.00 -17.55
N ALA A 113 -16.78 30.50 -16.45
CA ALA A 113 -15.45 30.85 -16.02
C ALA A 113 -14.45 30.30 -17.04
N ASN A 114 -13.37 31.06 -17.29
CA ASN A 114 -12.41 30.80 -18.37
C ASN A 114 -12.04 29.31 -18.44
N SER A 115 -12.56 28.63 -19.47
CA SER A 115 -12.59 27.17 -19.57
C SER A 115 -11.18 26.59 -19.55
N GLU A 116 -10.20 27.30 -20.11
CA GLU A 116 -8.81 26.87 -20.15
C GLU A 116 -8.16 26.86 -18.76
N ALA A 117 -8.41 27.90 -17.95
CA ALA A 117 -7.85 28.01 -16.61
C ALA A 117 -8.43 26.94 -15.68
N ILE A 118 -9.74 26.71 -15.73
CA ILE A 118 -10.41 25.69 -14.91
C ILE A 118 -9.94 24.28 -15.30
N VAL A 119 -9.87 23.99 -16.60
CA VAL A 119 -9.38 22.70 -17.10
C VAL A 119 -7.95 22.47 -16.62
N SER A 120 -7.07 23.47 -16.76
CA SER A 120 -5.68 23.37 -16.30
C SER A 120 -5.58 23.13 -14.79
N MET A 121 -6.35 23.86 -13.97
CA MET A 121 -6.37 23.66 -12.52
C MET A 121 -6.88 22.27 -12.13
N THR A 122 -7.89 21.76 -12.85
CA THR A 122 -8.49 20.45 -12.57
C THR A 122 -7.54 19.31 -12.96
N ILE A 123 -6.81 19.46 -14.07
CA ILE A 123 -5.73 18.54 -14.46
C ILE A 123 -4.66 18.50 -13.38
N ILE A 124 -4.13 19.67 -12.96
CA ILE A 124 -3.11 19.74 -11.92
C ILE A 124 -3.62 19.14 -10.61
N GLY A 125 -4.83 19.47 -10.19
CA GLY A 125 -5.45 18.93 -8.98
C GLY A 125 -5.62 17.40 -9.03
N THR A 126 -6.03 16.86 -10.17
CA THR A 126 -6.18 15.42 -10.40
C THR A 126 -4.83 14.71 -10.34
N LEU A 127 -3.80 15.27 -10.99
CA LEU A 127 -2.44 14.73 -10.95
C LEU A 127 -1.90 14.71 -9.52
N ILE A 128 -2.05 15.80 -8.77
CA ILE A 128 -1.65 15.86 -7.36
C ILE A 128 -2.39 14.77 -6.55
N ALA A 129 -3.70 14.66 -6.72
CA ALA A 129 -4.51 13.69 -5.98
C ALA A 129 -4.07 12.24 -6.22
N LEU A 130 -3.64 11.92 -7.44
CA LEU A 130 -3.19 10.58 -7.80
C LEU A 130 -1.71 10.32 -7.50
N LEU A 131 -0.88 11.36 -7.38
CA LEU A 131 0.53 11.25 -6.97
C LEU A 131 0.70 11.09 -5.45
N ILE A 132 -0.18 11.65 -4.63
CA ILE A 132 -0.09 11.57 -3.16
C ILE A 132 0.04 10.11 -2.65
N PRO A 133 -0.77 9.13 -3.11
CA PRO A 133 -0.64 7.73 -2.70
C PRO A 133 0.76 7.16 -2.94
N LEU A 134 1.38 7.50 -4.09
CA LEU A 134 2.74 7.10 -4.42
C LEU A 134 3.74 7.76 -3.48
N LEU A 135 3.62 9.06 -3.24
CA LEU A 135 4.50 9.79 -2.32
C LEU A 135 4.43 9.23 -0.89
N LEU A 136 3.24 8.87 -0.42
CA LEU A 136 3.06 8.26 0.89
C LEU A 136 3.67 6.86 0.98
N PHE A 137 3.52 6.06 -0.08
CA PHE A 137 4.19 4.77 -0.18
C PHE A 137 5.72 4.92 -0.15
N VAL A 138 6.27 5.86 -0.93
CA VAL A 138 7.72 6.13 -0.98
C VAL A 138 8.21 6.62 0.37
N TYR A 139 7.51 7.58 1.00
CA TYR A 139 7.82 8.07 2.34
C TYR A 139 7.85 6.94 3.36
N LYS A 140 6.81 6.08 3.39
CA LYS A 140 6.77 4.95 4.30
C LYS A 140 7.95 3.99 4.06
N SER A 141 8.19 3.62 2.81
CA SER A 141 9.14 2.57 2.46
C SER A 141 10.61 2.99 2.58
N TYR A 142 10.93 4.23 2.19
CA TYR A 142 12.32 4.70 2.07
C TYR A 142 12.74 5.69 3.15
N ILE A 143 11.80 6.36 3.82
CA ILE A 143 12.11 7.33 4.88
C ILE A 143 11.79 6.72 6.24
N ARG A 144 10.55 6.30 6.46
CA ARG A 144 10.11 5.76 7.76
C ARG A 144 10.70 4.39 8.08
N ASP A 145 10.61 3.45 7.14
CA ASP A 145 11.07 2.07 7.32
C ASP A 145 12.57 1.90 6.96
N ARG A 146 13.33 2.98 6.69
CA ARG A 146 14.74 2.94 6.24
C ARG A 146 15.67 2.16 7.18
N ARG A 147 15.42 2.22 8.49
CA ARG A 147 16.27 1.59 9.52
C ARG A 147 15.98 0.10 9.69
N GLN A 148 14.95 -0.42 9.03
CA GLN A 148 14.54 -1.82 9.16
C GLN A 148 15.39 -2.69 8.22
N ALA A 149 15.92 -3.80 8.74
CA ALA A 149 16.77 -4.71 7.95
C ALA A 149 16.01 -5.43 6.83
N LYS A 150 14.67 -5.55 6.95
CA LYS A 150 13.80 -6.21 5.98
C LYS A 150 12.54 -5.41 5.68
N PRO A 151 11.99 -5.51 4.46
CA PRO A 151 10.73 -4.89 4.11
C PRO A 151 9.56 -5.57 4.84
N SER A 152 8.51 -4.79 5.09
CA SER A 152 7.24 -5.31 5.62
C SER A 152 6.39 -5.89 4.49
N ILE A 153 5.69 -7.02 4.73
CA ILE A 153 4.72 -7.59 3.77
C ILE A 153 3.66 -6.54 3.39
N SER A 154 3.24 -5.71 4.35
CA SER A 154 2.26 -4.64 4.14
C SER A 154 2.68 -3.60 3.08
N ASN A 155 3.99 -3.42 2.86
CA ASN A 155 4.48 -2.48 1.85
C ASN A 155 4.16 -2.98 0.42
N TYR A 156 4.01 -4.29 0.22
CA TYR A 156 3.56 -4.84 -1.06
C TYR A 156 2.15 -4.38 -1.41
N ALA A 157 1.20 -4.53 -0.47
CA ALA A 157 -0.20 -4.14 -0.68
C ALA A 157 -0.34 -2.63 -0.89
N LEU A 158 0.40 -1.81 -0.13
CA LEU A 158 0.43 -0.35 -0.32
C LEU A 158 1.01 0.04 -1.67
N ARG A 159 2.11 -0.58 -2.10
CA ARG A 159 2.71 -0.33 -3.41
C ARG A 159 1.72 -0.58 -4.53
N TYR A 160 1.03 -1.72 -4.49
CA TYR A 160 0.08 -2.08 -5.54
C TYR A 160 -1.06 -1.06 -5.64
N ASN A 161 -1.67 -0.69 -4.51
CA ASN A 161 -2.74 0.31 -4.50
C ASN A 161 -2.26 1.71 -4.91
N ALA A 162 -1.03 2.09 -4.56
CA ALA A 162 -0.43 3.35 -5.01
C ALA A 162 -0.16 3.35 -6.53
N LEU A 163 0.36 2.24 -7.07
CA LEU A 163 0.59 2.09 -8.52
C LEU A 163 -0.72 2.03 -9.31
N PHE A 164 -1.79 1.48 -8.74
CA PHE A 164 -3.13 1.59 -9.34
C PHE A 164 -3.56 3.05 -9.53
N GLY A 165 -3.34 3.89 -8.51
CA GLY A 165 -3.58 5.34 -8.60
C GLY A 165 -2.74 6.00 -9.68
N LEU A 166 -1.45 5.67 -9.75
CA LEU A 166 -0.54 6.18 -10.78
C LEU A 166 -0.97 5.76 -12.20
N ASN A 167 -1.27 4.48 -12.42
CA ASN A 167 -1.74 3.98 -13.71
C ASN A 167 -3.04 4.67 -14.13
N THR A 168 -3.96 4.88 -13.19
CA THR A 168 -5.19 5.65 -13.44
C THR A 168 -4.85 7.09 -13.85
N ALA A 169 -3.88 7.73 -13.19
CA ALA A 169 -3.40 9.07 -13.54
C ALA A 169 -2.81 9.12 -14.93
N THR A 170 -1.99 8.12 -15.27
CA THR A 170 -1.38 7.99 -16.59
C THR A 170 -2.44 7.78 -17.66
N CYS A 171 -3.46 6.95 -17.42
CA CYS A 171 -4.59 6.79 -18.34
C CYS A 171 -5.37 8.10 -18.53
N VAL A 172 -5.70 8.80 -17.44
CA VAL A 172 -6.37 10.12 -17.52
C VAL A 172 -5.49 11.10 -18.28
N PHE A 173 -4.19 11.17 -17.96
CA PHE A 173 -3.24 12.03 -18.65
C PHE A 173 -3.17 11.72 -20.14
N TYR A 174 -3.02 10.45 -20.56
CA TYR A 174 -2.98 10.11 -21.98
C TYR A 174 -4.29 10.40 -22.70
N LEU A 175 -5.43 10.17 -22.05
CA LEU A 175 -6.73 10.57 -22.61
C LEU A 175 -6.80 12.09 -22.82
N CYS A 176 -6.19 12.87 -21.92
CA CYS A 176 -6.18 14.32 -22.02
C CYS A 176 -5.13 14.89 -22.98
N PHE A 177 -3.97 14.25 -23.06
CA PHE A 177 -2.82 14.73 -23.83
C PHE A 177 -2.67 14.05 -25.19
N ALA A 178 -3.57 13.12 -25.55
CA ALA A 178 -3.91 12.84 -26.95
C ALA A 178 -4.60 14.08 -27.54
N TRP A 179 -3.80 15.13 -27.68
CA TRP A 179 -4.15 16.54 -27.88
C TRP A 179 -5.08 16.74 -29.07
N ASP A 180 -4.86 15.99 -30.14
CA ASP A 180 -5.61 16.09 -31.39
C ASP A 180 -7.08 15.66 -31.26
N ALA A 181 -7.38 14.69 -30.39
CA ALA A 181 -8.75 14.21 -30.16
C ALA A 181 -9.52 15.11 -29.19
N MET A 182 -8.82 15.76 -28.25
CA MET A 182 -9.43 16.61 -27.23
C MET A 182 -9.69 18.04 -27.71
N ILE A 183 -8.88 18.59 -28.63
CA ILE A 183 -9.14 19.90 -29.24
C ILE A 183 -10.44 19.90 -30.05
N ALA A 184 -10.84 18.75 -30.59
CA ALA A 184 -12.09 18.60 -31.32
C ALA A 184 -13.34 18.59 -30.42
N LEU A 185 -13.17 18.45 -29.10
CA LEU A 185 -14.28 18.43 -28.16
C LEU A 185 -14.72 19.84 -27.79
N GLU A 186 -16.02 20.02 -27.64
CA GLU A 186 -16.59 21.26 -27.11
C GLU A 186 -16.05 21.51 -25.68
N PRO A 187 -15.63 22.76 -25.34
CA PRO A 187 -15.05 23.07 -24.04
C PRO A 187 -15.89 22.60 -22.83
N GLY A 188 -17.22 22.65 -22.93
CA GLY A 188 -18.11 22.17 -21.87
C GLY A 188 -17.98 20.66 -21.62
N ILE A 189 -17.85 19.86 -22.68
CA ILE A 189 -17.66 18.40 -22.58
C ILE A 189 -16.31 18.11 -21.90
N LEU A 190 -15.27 18.84 -22.28
CA LEU A 190 -13.95 18.69 -21.68
C LEU A 190 -13.97 19.00 -20.17
N VAL A 191 -14.59 20.12 -19.78
CA VAL A 191 -14.76 20.49 -18.36
C VAL A 191 -15.50 19.39 -17.60
N ALA A 192 -16.58 18.83 -18.16
CA ALA A 192 -17.35 17.77 -17.53
C ALA A 192 -16.54 16.47 -17.32
N ILE A 193 -15.76 16.05 -18.33
CA ILE A 193 -14.88 14.88 -18.23
C ILE A 193 -13.82 15.11 -17.15
N MET A 194 -13.16 16.27 -17.13
CA MET A 194 -12.10 16.58 -16.18
C MET A 194 -12.63 16.64 -14.74
N TRP A 195 -13.79 17.26 -14.54
CA TRP A 195 -14.43 17.31 -13.23
C TRP A 195 -14.84 15.92 -12.74
N THR A 196 -15.35 15.07 -13.64
CA THR A 196 -15.70 13.69 -13.31
C THR A 196 -14.47 12.90 -12.88
N ALA A 197 -13.36 13.02 -13.62
CA ALA A 197 -12.10 12.39 -13.26
C ALA A 197 -11.61 12.86 -11.89
N TYR A 198 -11.56 14.19 -11.67
CA TYR A 198 -11.17 14.76 -10.39
C TYR A 198 -12.04 14.27 -9.23
N PHE A 199 -13.36 14.21 -9.40
CA PHE A 199 -14.30 13.73 -8.39
C PHE A 199 -13.96 12.30 -7.95
N PHE A 200 -13.76 11.38 -8.91
CA PHE A 200 -13.40 10.00 -8.59
C PHE A 200 -11.98 9.88 -8.00
N SER A 201 -11.01 10.64 -8.50
CA SER A 201 -9.65 10.69 -7.92
C SER A 201 -9.65 11.20 -6.48
N SER A 202 -10.51 12.17 -6.19
CA SER A 202 -10.70 12.74 -4.85
C SER A 202 -11.30 11.71 -3.87
N ILE A 203 -12.29 10.92 -4.32
CA ILE A 203 -12.83 9.79 -3.55
C ILE A 203 -11.76 8.73 -3.30
N PHE A 204 -11.03 8.34 -4.35
CA PHE A 204 -9.95 7.36 -4.26
C PHE A 204 -8.88 7.80 -3.28
N LEU A 205 -8.42 9.06 -3.35
CA LEU A 205 -7.42 9.60 -2.44
C LEU A 205 -7.90 9.53 -0.98
N ARG A 206 -9.12 9.98 -0.69
CA ARG A 206 -9.68 9.92 0.68
C ARG A 206 -9.75 8.48 1.20
N ALA A 207 -10.20 7.55 0.37
CA ALA A 207 -10.27 6.13 0.73
C ALA A 207 -8.87 5.55 0.95
N PHE A 208 -7.90 5.88 0.09
CA PHE A 208 -6.51 5.46 0.22
C PHE A 208 -5.88 6.01 1.51
N MET A 209 -6.11 7.28 1.85
CA MET A 209 -5.59 7.89 3.09
C MET A 209 -6.09 7.16 4.33
N LYS A 210 -7.37 6.80 4.38
CA LYS A 210 -7.93 6.02 5.48
C LYS A 210 -7.34 4.61 5.55
N MET A 211 -7.26 3.91 4.42
CA MET A 211 -6.62 2.60 4.33
C MET A 211 -5.15 2.67 4.78
N TYR A 212 -4.40 3.68 4.32
CA TYR A 212 -3.01 3.91 4.69
C TYR A 212 -2.87 4.12 6.20
N ASN A 213 -3.73 4.94 6.81
CA ASN A 213 -3.72 5.14 8.27
C ASN A 213 -4.05 3.87 9.03
N SER A 214 -5.00 3.05 8.56
CA SER A 214 -5.30 1.74 9.15
C SER A 214 -4.11 0.77 9.01
N ALA A 215 -3.44 0.77 7.85
CA ALA A 215 -2.25 -0.02 7.59
C ALA A 215 -1.06 0.37 8.48
N LEU A 216 -0.96 1.66 8.86
CA LEU A 216 0.02 2.12 9.84
C LEU A 216 -0.31 1.66 11.27
N LYS A 217 -1.59 1.53 11.62
CA LYS A 217 -2.05 1.08 12.94
C LYS A 217 -1.93 -0.41 13.16
N LEU A 218 -2.01 -1.23 12.10
CA LEU A 218 -1.81 -2.68 12.16
C LEU A 218 -0.40 -3.10 12.65
N LYS A 219 0.54 -2.16 12.85
CA LYS A 219 1.89 -2.41 13.38
C LYS A 219 2.06 -2.11 14.89
N LEU A 220 0.99 -2.07 15.70
CA LEU A 220 1.06 -1.74 17.14
C LEU A 220 0.41 -2.77 18.08
N ARG A 221 0.24 -4.02 17.64
CA ARG A 221 -0.09 -5.13 18.53
C ARG A 221 0.81 -6.30 18.22
#